data_AF-A0A1V5N3Q5-F1
#
_entry.id   AF-A0A1V5N3Q5-F1
#
_cell.length_a   1.000
_cell.length_b   1.000
_cell.length_c   1.000
_cell.angle_alpha   90.00
_cell.angle_beta   90.00
_cell.angle_gamma   90.00
#
_symmetry.space_group_name_H-M   'P 1'
#
loop_
_entity.id
_entity.type
_entity.pdbx_description
1 polymer ?
#
loop_
_entity_poly.entity_id
_entity_poly.type
_entity_poly.pdbx_seq_one_letter_code
_entity_poly.pdbx_strand_id
1 'polypeptide(L)'
;MPKDSNSGVYVMGEYEIQVLDSYGRETMGPGDMGAIYGAAPAPVNACKKPGQWQKYVIDFQAPKFDASGNKIANAKFIKVELNGQILHKDLEMPAQTPGGVTEKENAAGPLMFQGNHGPVAYRNIRIAPLK
;
A
#
# COMPACT_ATOMS: atom_id res chain seq x y z
N MET A 1 6.25 8.68 -11.17
CA MET A 1 6.70 7.29 -11.39
C MET A 1 7.42 7.20 -12.72
N PRO A 2 8.69 6.77 -12.74
CA PRO A 2 9.38 6.50 -13.99
C PRO A 2 8.80 5.30 -14.73
N LYS A 3 9.10 5.19 -16.03
CA LYS A 3 8.62 4.10 -16.87
C LYS A 3 9.23 2.77 -16.43
N ASP A 4 8.48 1.68 -16.54
CA ASP A 4 8.94 0.29 -16.29
C ASP A 4 9.59 0.10 -14.90
N SER A 5 9.19 0.90 -13.91
CA SER A 5 9.74 0.88 -12.55
C SER A 5 8.75 0.30 -11.56
N ASN A 6 9.28 -0.41 -10.56
CA ASN A 6 8.52 -1.04 -9.49
C ASN A 6 9.07 -0.62 -8.12
N SER A 7 8.18 -0.46 -7.15
CA SER A 7 8.41 -0.16 -5.75
C SER A 7 7.11 -0.48 -4.98
N GLY A 8 7.08 -0.26 -3.69
CA GLY A 8 5.91 -0.50 -2.85
C GLY A 8 5.94 0.41 -1.63
N VAL A 9 4.77 0.84 -1.18
CA VAL A 9 4.63 1.52 0.12
C VAL A 9 4.09 0.50 1.11
N TYR A 10 4.89 0.14 2.10
CA TYR A 10 4.49 -0.78 3.16
C TYR A 10 4.11 0.02 4.40
N VAL A 11 2.83 -0.01 4.77
CA VAL A 11 2.39 0.47 6.08
C VAL A 11 2.66 -0.59 7.14
N MET A 12 3.10 -0.15 8.32
CA MET A 12 3.60 -1.02 9.40
C MET A 12 4.80 -1.90 8.99
N GLY A 13 5.40 -1.68 7.81
CA GLY A 13 6.42 -2.55 7.23
C GLY A 13 5.87 -3.88 6.69
N GLU A 14 4.56 -4.11 6.73
CA GLU A 14 3.97 -5.45 6.52
C GLU A 14 2.84 -5.47 5.50
N TYR A 15 2.24 -4.33 5.16
CA TYR A 15 1.13 -4.26 4.21
C TYR A 15 1.45 -3.34 3.03
N GLU A 16 1.68 -3.94 1.88
CA GLU A 16 2.10 -3.28 0.66
C GLU A 16 0.92 -2.72 -0.12
N ILE A 17 0.98 -1.40 -0.34
CA ILE A 17 0.28 -0.73 -1.44
C ILE A 17 1.26 -0.64 -2.60
N GLN A 18 0.90 -1.25 -3.72
CA GLN A 18 1.79 -1.39 -4.86
C GLN A 18 2.10 -0.06 -5.56
N VAL A 19 3.35 0.10 -6.01
CA VAL A 19 3.82 1.25 -6.78
C VAL A 19 4.51 0.77 -8.06
N LEU A 20 3.72 0.54 -9.11
CA LEU A 20 4.19 0.06 -10.42
C LEU A 20 3.83 1.06 -11.54
N ASP A 21 4.62 1.12 -12.61
CA ASP A 21 4.15 1.76 -13.85
C ASP A 21 3.04 0.94 -14.53
N SER A 22 1.79 1.18 -14.12
CA SER A 22 0.61 0.56 -14.72
C SER A 22 -0.16 1.54 -15.63
N TYR A 23 0.44 2.63 -16.10
CA TYR A 23 -0.26 3.60 -16.95
C TYR A 23 -0.74 2.97 -18.27
N GLY A 24 -2.00 3.19 -18.62
CA GLY A 24 -2.61 2.67 -19.85
C GLY A 24 -3.04 1.20 -19.76
N ARG A 25 -2.90 0.56 -18.60
CA ARG A 25 -3.38 -0.81 -18.39
C ARG A 25 -4.90 -0.85 -18.30
N GLU A 26 -5.52 -1.72 -19.09
CA GLU A 26 -6.98 -1.86 -19.20
C GLU A 26 -7.57 -2.68 -18.04
N THR A 27 -6.89 -3.78 -17.67
CA THR A 27 -7.31 -4.67 -16.59
C THR A 27 -6.26 -4.67 -15.48
N MET A 28 -6.67 -4.22 -14.29
CA MET A 28 -5.80 -4.14 -13.12
C MET A 28 -5.69 -5.50 -12.42
N GLY A 29 -4.46 -5.92 -12.15
CA GLY A 29 -4.11 -7.16 -11.46
C GLY A 29 -3.64 -6.94 -10.02
N PRO A 30 -3.34 -8.03 -9.30
CA PRO A 30 -2.96 -8.00 -7.88
C PRO A 30 -1.56 -7.42 -7.61
N GLY A 31 -0.80 -7.12 -8.67
CA GLY A 31 0.53 -6.52 -8.61
C GLY A 31 0.64 -5.20 -9.37
N ASP A 32 -0.49 -4.61 -9.78
CA ASP A 32 -0.52 -3.31 -10.46
C ASP A 32 -0.64 -2.14 -9.48
N MET A 33 -0.34 -0.92 -9.94
CA MET A 33 -0.41 0.30 -9.15
C MET A 33 -1.68 0.37 -8.30
N GLY A 34 -1.50 0.52 -6.99
CA GLY A 34 -2.58 0.72 -6.04
C GLY A 34 -3.30 -0.56 -5.63
N ALA A 35 -2.89 -1.72 -6.12
CA ALA A 35 -3.28 -2.98 -5.51
C ALA A 35 -2.77 -3.05 -4.07
N ILE A 36 -3.55 -3.69 -3.19
CA ILE A 36 -2.98 -4.27 -1.97
C ILE A 36 -2.34 -5.59 -2.40
N TYR A 37 -1.01 -5.64 -2.37
CA TYR A 37 -0.24 -6.63 -3.12
C TYR A 37 -0.64 -8.06 -2.75
N GLY A 38 -1.02 -8.85 -3.77
CA GLY A 38 -1.46 -10.23 -3.61
C GLY A 38 -2.83 -10.42 -2.95
N ALA A 39 -3.49 -9.35 -2.49
CA ALA A 39 -4.76 -9.42 -1.76
C ALA A 39 -5.94 -8.82 -2.54
N ALA A 40 -5.78 -7.60 -3.08
CA ALA A 40 -6.86 -6.88 -3.76
C ALA A 40 -6.33 -6.01 -4.91
N PRO A 41 -6.68 -6.31 -6.17
CA PRO A 41 -6.40 -5.41 -7.30
C PRO A 41 -7.10 -4.05 -7.12
N ALA A 42 -6.51 -2.99 -7.64
CA ALA A 42 -7.20 -1.70 -7.72
C ALA A 42 -8.40 -1.81 -8.68
N PRO A 43 -9.61 -1.34 -8.31
CA PRO A 43 -10.80 -1.48 -9.15
C PRO A 43 -10.77 -0.59 -10.40
N VAL A 44 -9.96 0.47 -10.37
CA VAL A 44 -9.80 1.42 -11.48
C VAL A 44 -8.33 1.79 -11.64
N ASN A 45 -7.91 2.03 -12.88
CA ASN A 45 -6.58 2.56 -13.16
C ASN A 45 -6.56 4.08 -12.99
N ALA A 46 -6.11 4.54 -11.82
CA ALA A 46 -5.98 5.97 -11.52
C ALA A 46 -4.58 6.55 -11.83
N CYS A 47 -3.77 5.85 -12.63
CA CYS A 47 -2.40 6.29 -12.94
C CYS A 47 -2.39 7.54 -13.83
N LYS A 48 -1.51 8.48 -13.50
CA LYS A 48 -1.02 9.47 -14.47
C LYS A 48 0.09 8.89 -15.35
N LYS A 49 0.40 9.57 -16.46
CA LYS A 49 1.49 9.21 -17.37
C LYS A 49 2.84 9.05 -16.64
N PRO A 50 3.75 8.18 -17.15
CA PRO A 50 5.11 8.09 -16.64
C PRO A 50 5.81 9.46 -16.58
N GLY A 51 6.69 9.63 -15.60
CA GLY A 51 7.34 10.90 -15.27
C GLY A 51 6.47 11.86 -14.43
N GLN A 52 5.15 11.67 -14.38
CA GLN A 52 4.29 12.49 -13.53
C GLN A 52 4.27 12.02 -12.08
N TRP A 53 4.00 12.95 -11.18
CA TRP A 53 3.83 12.67 -9.76
C TRP A 53 2.47 12.01 -9.50
N GLN A 54 2.54 10.81 -8.93
CA GLN A 54 1.39 10.12 -8.35
C GLN A 54 1.24 10.58 -6.90
N LYS A 55 0.02 10.65 -6.41
CA LYS A 55 -0.27 11.03 -5.02
C LYS A 55 -1.11 9.95 -4.36
N TYR A 56 -0.58 9.34 -3.31
CA TYR A 56 -1.36 8.48 -2.41
C TYR A 56 -1.91 9.27 -1.22
N VAL A 57 -3.09 8.87 -0.77
CA VAL A 57 -3.61 9.13 0.58
C VAL A 57 -4.04 7.78 1.15
N ILE A 58 -3.49 7.41 2.30
CA ILE A 58 -3.69 6.09 2.92
C ILE A 58 -4.13 6.30 4.35
N ASP A 59 -5.36 5.88 4.66
CA ASP A 59 -5.88 5.78 6.01
C ASP A 59 -5.87 4.30 6.41
N PHE A 60 -5.05 3.97 7.41
CA PHE A 60 -4.79 2.59 7.80
C PHE A 60 -5.02 2.41 9.31
N GLN A 61 -5.74 1.35 9.66
CA GLN A 61 -5.92 0.88 11.03
C GLN A 61 -5.04 -0.35 11.26
N ALA A 62 -4.15 -0.26 12.24
CA ALA A 62 -3.28 -1.35 12.65
C ALA A 62 -4.06 -2.56 13.21
N PRO A 63 -3.52 -3.79 13.06
CA PRO A 63 -4.05 -4.95 13.77
C PRO A 63 -3.89 -4.76 15.28
N LYS A 64 -4.76 -5.40 16.06
CA LYS A 64 -4.71 -5.35 17.53
C LYS A 64 -4.37 -6.71 18.10
N PHE A 65 -3.65 -6.69 19.22
CA PHE A 65 -3.23 -7.87 19.94
C PHE A 65 -3.62 -7.75 21.42
N ASP A 66 -3.88 -8.89 22.07
CA ASP A 66 -4.02 -8.94 23.52
C ASP A 66 -2.66 -8.90 24.23
N ALA A 67 -2.67 -8.87 25.57
CA ALA A 67 -1.46 -8.85 26.38
C ALA A 67 -0.60 -10.13 26.26
N SER A 68 -1.19 -11.22 25.76
CA SER A 68 -0.52 -12.50 25.50
C SER A 68 0.06 -12.59 24.09
N GLY A 69 -0.15 -11.56 23.26
CA GLY A 69 0.30 -11.50 21.87
C GLY A 69 -0.62 -12.18 20.86
N ASN A 70 -1.84 -12.57 21.24
CA ASN A 70 -2.81 -13.13 20.29
C ASN A 70 -3.49 -11.99 19.52
N LYS A 71 -3.65 -12.16 18.20
CA LYS A 71 -4.39 -11.20 17.38
C LYS A 71 -5.88 -11.20 17.75
N ILE A 72 -6.42 -10.03 18.04
CA ILE A 72 -7.83 -9.81 18.41
C ILE A 72 -8.59 -8.94 17.40
N ALA A 73 -7.89 -8.25 16.50
CA ALA A 73 -8.50 -7.56 15.37
C ALA A 73 -7.54 -7.50 14.19
N ASN A 74 -8.07 -7.69 12.99
CA ASN A 74 -7.34 -7.55 11.74
C ASN A 74 -6.96 -6.10 11.46
N ALA A 75 -5.92 -5.91 10.65
CA ALA A 75 -5.64 -4.63 10.05
C ALA A 75 -6.73 -4.24 9.05
N LYS A 76 -6.84 -2.94 8.77
CA LYS A 76 -7.80 -2.44 7.79
C LYS A 76 -7.24 -1.25 7.03
N PHE A 77 -7.32 -1.32 5.71
CA PHE A 77 -7.23 -0.16 4.84
C PHE A 77 -8.58 0.54 4.84
N ILE A 78 -8.74 1.52 5.74
CA ILE A 78 -9.96 2.34 5.83
C ILE A 78 -10.17 3.05 4.49
N LYS A 79 -9.09 3.60 3.93
CA LYS A 79 -9.11 4.23 2.61
C LYS A 79 -7.73 4.18 1.96
N VAL A 80 -7.68 3.82 0.69
CA VAL A 80 -6.53 4.05 -0.19
C VAL A 80 -7.01 4.84 -1.39
N GLU A 81 -6.44 6.02 -1.59
CA GLU A 81 -6.74 6.91 -2.70
C GLU A 81 -5.48 7.14 -3.52
N LEU A 82 -5.62 7.10 -4.85
CA LEU A 82 -4.59 7.47 -5.80
C LEU A 82 -5.11 8.61 -6.68
N ASN A 83 -4.40 9.74 -6.68
CA ASN A 83 -4.72 10.91 -7.51
C ASN A 83 -6.17 11.42 -7.38
N GLY A 84 -6.77 11.37 -6.20
CA GLY A 84 -8.16 11.80 -5.98
C GLY A 84 -9.21 10.70 -6.21
N GLN A 85 -8.81 9.51 -6.63
CA GLN A 85 -9.73 8.37 -6.82
C GLN A 85 -9.53 7.34 -5.72
N ILE A 86 -10.62 6.97 -5.04
CA ILE A 86 -10.62 5.91 -4.02
C ILE A 86 -10.45 4.57 -4.72
N LEU A 87 -9.39 3.85 -4.39
CA LEU A 87 -9.11 2.50 -4.89
C LEU A 87 -9.66 1.44 -3.93
N HIS A 88 -9.42 1.62 -2.63
CA HIS A 88 -9.87 0.69 -1.59
C HIS A 88 -10.58 1.46 -0.50
N LYS A 89 -11.65 0.87 0.05
CA LYS A 89 -12.39 1.43 1.17
C LYS A 89 -12.84 0.30 2.09
N ASP A 90 -12.60 0.48 3.39
CA ASP A 90 -12.97 -0.47 4.45
C ASP A 90 -12.48 -1.91 4.19
N LEU A 91 -11.32 -2.06 3.54
CA LEU A 91 -10.76 -3.35 3.18
C LEU A 91 -10.03 -3.96 4.38
N GLU A 92 -10.60 -5.04 4.93
CA GLU A 92 -10.02 -5.79 6.03
C GLU A 92 -8.94 -6.77 5.54
N MET A 93 -7.84 -6.84 6.28
CA MET A 93 -6.68 -7.66 5.97
C MET A 93 -6.54 -8.79 6.99
N PRO A 94 -6.90 -10.04 6.63
CA PRO A 94 -6.79 -11.17 7.56
C PRO A 94 -5.34 -11.54 7.89
N ALA A 95 -4.38 -11.08 7.09
CA ALA A 95 -2.94 -11.24 7.30
C ALA A 95 -2.17 -10.11 6.58
N GLN A 96 -0.88 -10.02 6.86
CA GLN A 96 0.10 -9.19 6.17
C GLN A 96 0.23 -9.55 4.68
N THR A 97 0.75 -8.62 3.87
CA THR A 97 1.10 -8.92 2.47
C THR A 97 2.47 -9.63 2.41
N PRO A 98 2.77 -10.37 1.34
CA PRO A 98 4.11 -10.92 1.13
C PRO A 98 5.20 -9.83 1.10
N GLY A 99 6.44 -10.19 1.46
CA GLY A 99 7.60 -9.29 1.35
C GLY A 99 7.69 -8.20 2.41
N GLY A 100 6.93 -8.33 3.51
CA GLY A 100 7.05 -7.47 4.69
C GLY A 100 8.41 -7.60 5.38
N VAL A 101 8.75 -6.61 6.22
CA VAL A 101 10.07 -6.50 6.89
C VAL A 101 10.33 -7.69 7.80
N THR A 102 9.32 -8.10 8.57
CA THR A 102 9.43 -9.20 9.52
C THR A 102 8.56 -10.39 9.13
N GLU A 103 7.73 -10.21 8.10
CA GLU A 103 6.72 -11.17 7.65
C GLU A 103 5.73 -11.55 8.76
N LYS A 104 5.55 -10.67 9.75
CA LYS A 104 4.70 -10.88 10.92
C LYS A 104 3.94 -9.61 11.27
N GLU A 105 2.65 -9.76 11.53
CA GLU A 105 1.83 -8.65 12.00
C GLU A 105 2.29 -8.20 13.40
N ASN A 106 2.33 -6.88 13.60
CA ASN A 106 2.69 -6.25 14.88
C ASN A 106 1.76 -5.07 15.18
N ALA A 107 1.62 -4.73 16.46
CA ALA A 107 0.80 -3.60 16.91
C ALA A 107 1.38 -2.23 16.49
N ALA A 108 2.68 -2.17 16.18
CA ALA A 108 3.40 -1.00 15.69
C ALA A 108 4.45 -1.45 14.64
N GLY A 109 4.72 -0.60 13.66
CA GLY A 109 5.71 -0.87 12.62
C GLY A 109 6.07 0.37 11.81
N PRO A 110 7.14 0.32 11.01
CA PRO A 110 7.63 1.46 10.24
C PRO A 110 6.74 1.78 9.03
N LEU A 111 6.98 2.93 8.40
CA LEU A 111 6.66 3.12 6.99
C LEU A 111 7.89 2.68 6.18
N MET A 112 7.72 1.75 5.25
CA MET A 112 8.81 1.28 4.38
C MET A 112 8.49 1.57 2.91
N PHE A 113 9.52 1.92 2.15
CA PHE A 113 9.48 2.00 0.69
C PHE A 113 10.36 0.90 0.12
N GLN A 114 9.79 0.05 -0.74
CA GLN A 114 10.55 -1.01 -1.39
C GLN A 114 11.53 -0.40 -2.40
N GLY A 115 12.82 -0.77 -2.28
CA GLY A 115 13.85 -0.36 -3.22
C GLY A 115 14.05 -1.37 -4.36
N ASN A 116 15.20 -1.27 -5.03
CA ASN A 116 15.87 -2.26 -5.90
C ASN A 116 15.17 -2.79 -7.18
N HIS A 117 13.96 -2.34 -7.54
CA HIS A 117 13.27 -2.71 -8.79
C HIS A 117 13.10 -1.55 -9.78
N GLY A 118 14.06 -0.62 -9.78
CA GLY A 118 14.07 0.57 -10.64
C GLY A 118 14.16 1.87 -9.84
N PRO A 119 14.45 2.99 -10.50
CA PRO A 119 14.52 4.29 -9.85
C PRO A 119 13.11 4.79 -9.51
N VAL A 120 12.79 4.97 -8.24
CA VAL A 120 11.56 5.63 -7.80
C VAL A 120 11.91 6.74 -6.81
N ALA A 121 11.41 7.94 -7.06
CA ALA A 121 11.58 9.09 -6.20
C ALA A 121 10.30 9.35 -5.40
N TYR A 122 10.45 9.60 -4.10
CA TYR A 122 9.37 9.97 -3.20
C TYR A 122 9.54 11.41 -2.72
N ARG A 123 8.42 12.12 -2.50
CA ARG A 123 8.42 13.47 -1.92
C ARG A 123 7.14 13.72 -1.12
N ASN A 124 7.16 14.76 -0.29
CA ASN A 124 5.99 15.22 0.48
C ASN A 124 5.36 14.12 1.37
N ILE A 125 6.20 13.25 1.95
CA ILE A 125 5.75 12.21 2.87
C ILE A 125 5.34 12.87 4.19
N ARG A 126 4.10 12.63 4.61
CA ARG A 126 3.55 13.11 5.88
C ARG A 126 2.80 11.97 6.54
N ILE A 127 3.02 11.79 7.84
CA ILE A 127 2.40 10.74 8.63
C ILE A 127 1.82 11.40 9.88
N ALA A 128 0.58 11.06 10.20
CA ALA A 128 -0.08 11.49 11.43
C ALA A 128 -0.95 10.34 11.95
N PRO A 129 -1.10 10.21 13.27
CA PRO A 129 -2.09 9.29 13.83
C PRO A 129 -3.50 9.63 13.34
N LEU A 130 -4.32 8.61 13.10
CA LEU A 130 -5.75 8.79 12.88
C LEU A 130 -6.38 9.33 14.17
N LYS A 131 -7.31 10.29 14.02
CA LYS A 131 -8.07 10.87 15.13
C LYS A 131 -9.27 10.01 15.50
#